data_AF-A0ABD4RQC0-F1
#
_entry.id   AF-A0ABD4RQC0-F1
#
_cell.length_a   1.000
_cell.length_b   1.000
_cell.length_c   1.000
_cell.angle_alpha   90.00
_cell.angle_beta   90.00
_cell.angle_gamma   90.00
#
_symmetry.space_group_name_H-M   'P 1'
#
loop_
_entity.id
_entity.type
_entity.pdbx_description
1 polymer ?
#
loop_
_entity_poly.entity_id
_entity_poly.type
_entity_poly.pdbx_seq_one_letter_code
_entity_poly.pdbx_strand_id
1 'polypeptide(L)'
;MKKFLNIIFSVCISVVVIVGAINFTVGFKQLYYFDIDYLNISELSGLSKDDIKLNYDYLIDYNLSKDVSEFKLPTLESSPEGKIHFEEVRNIFQNINKLAKLLMIISLVGIILSIKNKNIKLLKTISMTLIIMPVVLALPILLNFEKSFIIFHKLLFRNDYWIFNPDLDPVINMLPEEFFFHAGMMILILIFAVSMLIFAMYKLCKLFKSRKI
;
A
#
# COMPACT_ATOMS: atom_id res chain seq x y z
N MET A 1 3.92 -6.09 -30.87
CA MET A 1 3.26 -5.04 -30.05
C MET A 1 4.12 -3.78 -30.07
N LYS A 2 3.52 -2.60 -30.31
CA LYS A 2 4.24 -1.31 -30.34
C LYS A 2 4.85 -1.03 -28.95
N LYS A 3 6.03 -0.39 -28.89
CA LYS A 3 6.73 -0.04 -27.63
C LYS A 3 5.83 0.73 -26.65
N PHE A 4 5.01 1.62 -27.19
CA PHE A 4 4.02 2.40 -26.44
C PHE A 4 3.01 1.54 -25.67
N LEU A 5 2.44 0.51 -26.31
CA LEU A 5 1.50 -0.40 -25.65
C LEU A 5 2.15 -1.23 -24.53
N ASN A 6 3.43 -1.60 -24.69
CA ASN A 6 4.15 -2.27 -23.60
C ASN A 6 4.26 -1.38 -22.37
N ILE A 7 4.49 -0.07 -22.55
CA ILE A 7 4.59 0.88 -21.43
C ILE A 7 3.23 0.99 -20.73
N ILE A 8 2.14 1.21 -21.48
CA ILE A 8 0.79 1.29 -20.91
C ILE A 8 0.46 0.06 -20.09
N PHE A 9 0.59 -1.14 -20.67
CA PHE A 9 0.28 -2.37 -19.95
C PHE A 9 1.20 -2.58 -18.74
N SER A 10 2.49 -2.21 -18.84
CA SER A 10 3.41 -2.32 -17.71
C SER A 10 3.04 -1.38 -16.56
N VAL A 11 2.60 -0.17 -16.86
CA VAL A 11 2.11 0.78 -15.84
C VAL A 11 0.84 0.24 -15.19
N CYS A 12 -0.15 -0.22 -15.97
CA CYS A 12 -1.36 -0.82 -15.41
C CYS A 12 -1.06 -2.00 -14.49
N ILE A 13 -0.20 -2.93 -14.95
CA ILE A 13 0.22 -4.10 -14.14
C ILE A 13 0.96 -3.64 -12.88
N SER A 14 1.83 -2.65 -12.99
CA SER A 14 2.60 -2.14 -11.85
C SER A 14 1.69 -1.53 -10.79
N VAL A 15 0.70 -0.72 -11.19
CA VAL A 15 -0.28 -0.16 -10.26
C VAL A 15 -1.08 -1.27 -9.55
N VAL A 16 -1.51 -2.31 -10.28
CA VAL A 16 -2.22 -3.45 -9.68
C VAL A 16 -1.35 -4.16 -8.64
N VAL A 17 -0.07 -4.40 -8.94
CA VAL A 17 0.88 -5.03 -8.00
C VAL A 17 1.11 -4.14 -6.78
N ILE A 18 1.30 -2.83 -6.96
CA ILE A 18 1.50 -1.87 -5.86
C ILE A 18 0.29 -1.84 -4.94
N VAL A 19 -0.94 -1.73 -5.48
CA VAL A 19 -2.17 -1.76 -4.68
C VAL A 19 -2.34 -3.11 -3.99
N GLY A 20 -1.96 -4.22 -4.64
CA GLY A 20 -1.92 -5.54 -4.01
C GLY A 20 -0.97 -5.59 -2.81
N ALA A 21 0.24 -5.04 -2.93
CA ALA A 21 1.21 -4.96 -1.84
C ALA A 21 0.73 -4.10 -0.68
N ILE A 22 0.05 -2.97 -0.97
CA ILE A 22 -0.59 -2.12 0.04
C ILE A 22 -1.66 -2.91 0.80
N ASN A 23 -2.62 -3.52 0.11
CA ASN A 23 -3.68 -4.29 0.77
C ASN A 23 -3.13 -5.46 1.58
N PHE A 24 -2.12 -6.15 1.06
CA PHE A 24 -1.46 -7.24 1.81
C PHE A 24 -0.83 -6.71 3.09
N THR A 25 -0.08 -5.61 3.02
CA THR A 25 0.59 -5.01 4.18
C THR A 25 -0.43 -4.55 5.23
N VAL A 26 -1.48 -3.85 4.81
CA VAL A 26 -2.56 -3.40 5.71
C VAL A 26 -3.33 -4.57 6.32
N GLY A 27 -3.59 -5.62 5.54
CA GLY A 27 -4.24 -6.83 6.05
C GLY A 27 -3.34 -7.72 6.92
N PHE A 28 -2.03 -7.56 6.85
CA PHE A 28 -1.06 -8.34 7.62
C PHE A 28 -0.84 -7.70 9.00
N LYS A 29 -1.87 -7.82 9.86
CA LYS A 29 -1.92 -7.26 11.22
C LYS A 29 -0.73 -7.67 12.09
N GLN A 30 -0.07 -8.78 11.77
CA GLN A 30 1.11 -9.28 12.46
C GLN A 30 2.29 -8.29 12.45
N LEU A 31 2.43 -7.45 11.41
CA LEU A 31 3.44 -6.39 11.41
C LEU A 31 3.22 -5.44 12.58
N TYR A 32 1.99 -4.94 12.73
CA TYR A 32 1.66 -4.03 13.82
C TYR A 32 1.72 -4.74 15.18
N TYR A 33 1.27 -6.00 15.28
CA TYR A 33 1.37 -6.73 16.55
C TYR A 33 2.80 -6.93 17.03
N PHE A 34 3.75 -7.09 16.10
CA PHE A 34 5.17 -7.08 16.40
C PHE A 34 5.61 -5.69 16.88
N ASP A 35 5.19 -4.63 16.18
CA ASP A 35 5.53 -3.24 16.51
C ASP A 35 4.98 -2.78 17.87
N ILE A 36 3.86 -3.35 18.35
CA ILE A 36 3.36 -3.05 19.71
C ILE A 36 4.43 -3.29 20.77
N ASP A 37 5.16 -4.42 20.66
CA ASP A 37 6.24 -4.75 21.58
C ASP A 37 7.54 -4.05 21.19
N TYR A 38 7.90 -4.09 19.90
CA TYR A 38 9.17 -3.57 19.41
C TYR A 38 9.32 -2.05 19.62
N LEU A 39 8.23 -1.30 19.52
CA LEU A 39 8.18 0.15 19.71
C LEU A 39 7.66 0.56 21.10
N ASN A 40 7.43 -0.39 22.01
CA ASN A 40 6.86 -0.14 23.35
C ASN A 40 5.54 0.67 23.32
N ILE A 41 4.67 0.40 22.34
CA ILE A 41 3.45 1.21 22.10
C ILE A 41 2.54 1.20 23.33
N SER A 42 2.41 0.08 24.04
CA SER A 42 1.60 -0.01 25.26
C SER A 42 2.06 0.95 26.36
N GLU A 43 3.38 1.08 26.56
CA GLU A 43 3.92 1.98 27.58
C GLU A 43 3.77 3.45 27.16
N LEU A 44 4.10 3.76 25.91
CA LEU A 44 4.03 5.13 25.38
C LEU A 44 2.61 5.67 25.29
N SER A 45 1.64 4.81 24.95
CA SER A 45 0.23 5.19 24.81
C SER A 45 -0.56 5.13 26.12
N GLY A 46 -0.06 4.42 27.13
CA GLY A 46 -0.79 4.10 28.36
C GLY A 46 -1.95 3.11 28.16
N LEU A 47 -2.07 2.49 26.98
CA LEU A 47 -3.12 1.53 26.65
C LEU A 47 -2.64 0.08 26.84
N SER A 48 -3.56 -0.79 27.25
CA SER A 48 -3.28 -2.22 27.30
C SER A 48 -3.04 -2.78 25.89
N LYS A 49 -2.20 -3.81 25.77
CA LYS A 49 -1.94 -4.47 24.49
C LYS A 49 -3.20 -5.04 23.85
N ASP A 50 -4.14 -5.50 24.67
CA ASP A 50 -5.40 -6.05 24.17
C ASP A 50 -6.31 -4.94 23.63
N ASP A 51 -6.38 -3.78 24.30
CA ASP A 51 -7.11 -2.61 23.78
C ASP A 51 -6.50 -2.09 22.48
N ILE A 52 -5.17 -2.00 22.40
CA ILE A 52 -4.47 -1.59 21.18
C ILE A 52 -4.81 -2.52 20.02
N LYS A 53 -4.73 -3.83 20.23
CA LYS A 53 -5.08 -4.82 19.20
C LYS A 53 -6.54 -4.73 18.79
N LEU A 54 -7.45 -4.59 19.76
CA LEU A 54 -8.89 -4.50 19.48
C LEU A 54 -9.22 -3.29 18.61
N ASN A 55 -8.66 -2.11 18.93
CA ASN A 55 -8.86 -0.90 18.14
C ASN A 55 -8.18 -0.98 16.78
N TYR A 56 -6.96 -1.53 16.72
CA TYR A 56 -6.25 -1.69 15.45
C TYR A 56 -6.96 -2.66 14.52
N ASP A 57 -7.44 -3.79 15.04
CA ASP A 57 -8.20 -4.77 14.29
C ASP A 57 -9.43 -4.13 13.67
N TYR A 58 -10.16 -3.33 14.46
CA TYR A 58 -11.27 -2.54 13.97
C TYR A 58 -10.85 -1.56 12.86
N LEU A 59 -9.75 -0.81 13.02
CA LEU A 59 -9.27 0.13 11.99
C LEU A 59 -8.99 -0.58 10.65
N ILE A 60 -8.34 -1.75 10.70
CA ILE A 60 -8.02 -2.52 9.51
C ILE A 60 -9.31 -3.08 8.87
N ASP A 61 -10.20 -3.65 9.67
CA ASP A 61 -11.47 -4.20 9.16
C ASP A 61 -12.37 -3.09 8.61
N TYR A 62 -12.39 -1.92 9.24
CA TYR A 62 -13.10 -0.74 8.76
C TYR A 62 -12.55 -0.25 7.42
N ASN A 63 -11.23 -0.16 7.25
CA ASN A 63 -10.65 0.31 5.99
C ASN A 63 -10.84 -0.69 4.84
N LEU A 64 -10.80 -2.00 5.12
CA LEU A 64 -10.86 -3.06 4.12
C LEU A 64 -12.29 -3.55 3.81
N SER A 65 -13.23 -3.43 4.76
CA SER A 65 -14.61 -3.88 4.57
C SER A 65 -15.38 -3.02 3.56
N LYS A 66 -16.45 -3.58 3.00
CA LYS A 66 -17.41 -2.83 2.16
C LYS A 66 -18.57 -2.24 2.96
N ASP A 67 -18.72 -2.64 4.21
CA ASP A 67 -19.85 -2.26 5.05
C ASP A 67 -19.66 -0.85 5.57
N VAL A 68 -20.60 0.03 5.23
CA VAL A 68 -20.55 1.46 5.54
C VAL A 68 -21.31 1.70 6.84
N SER A 69 -20.73 1.26 7.96
CA SER A 69 -21.19 1.71 9.27
C SER A 69 -20.46 3.01 9.65
N GLU A 70 -21.06 3.79 10.55
CA GLU A 70 -20.38 4.92 11.18
C GLU A 70 -19.05 4.46 11.80
N PHE A 71 -18.01 5.30 11.70
CA PHE A 71 -16.74 5.03 12.36
C PHE A 71 -16.89 5.16 13.88
N LYS A 72 -16.55 4.08 14.60
CA LYS A 72 -16.57 4.02 16.05
C LYS A 72 -15.58 2.98 16.57
N LEU A 73 -14.51 3.48 17.18
CA LEU A 73 -13.52 2.63 17.85
C LEU A 73 -14.14 1.85 19.03
N PRO A 74 -13.71 0.60 19.27
CA PRO A 74 -14.27 -0.22 20.35
C PRO A 74 -14.08 0.34 21.76
N THR A 75 -12.91 0.90 22.08
CA THR A 75 -12.59 1.34 23.46
C THR A 75 -12.04 2.76 23.55
N LEU A 76 -11.85 3.43 22.41
CA LEU A 76 -11.33 4.79 22.34
C LEU A 76 -12.41 5.76 21.86
N GLU A 77 -12.42 6.96 22.43
CA GLU A 77 -13.23 8.07 21.93
C GLU A 77 -12.70 8.57 20.58
N SER A 78 -13.53 9.29 19.83
CA SER A 78 -13.13 9.96 18.60
C SER A 78 -13.92 11.24 18.43
N SER A 79 -13.21 12.33 18.16
CA SER A 79 -13.82 13.62 17.82
C SER A 79 -14.60 13.53 16.50
N PRO A 80 -15.55 14.44 16.24
CA PRO A 80 -16.21 14.52 14.93
C PRO A 80 -15.22 14.63 13.77
N GLU A 81 -14.17 15.44 13.93
CA GLU A 81 -13.09 15.61 12.97
C GLU A 81 -12.30 14.31 12.77
N GLY A 82 -11.97 13.61 13.85
CA GLY A 82 -11.27 12.32 13.81
C GLY A 82 -12.05 11.26 13.05
N LYS A 83 -13.36 11.16 13.30
CA LYS A 83 -14.26 10.27 12.54
C LYS A 83 -14.24 10.57 11.05
N ILE A 84 -14.34 11.85 10.67
CA ILE A 84 -14.29 12.28 9.27
C ILE A 84 -12.96 11.88 8.64
N HIS A 85 -11.83 12.07 9.33
CA HIS A 85 -10.54 11.67 8.80
C HIS A 85 -10.46 10.18 8.48
N PHE A 86 -10.90 9.29 9.39
CA PHE A 86 -10.90 7.85 9.14
C PHE A 86 -11.87 7.44 8.03
N GLU A 87 -13.01 8.12 7.90
CA GLU A 87 -13.92 7.95 6.75
C GLU A 87 -13.24 8.34 5.42
N GLU A 88 -12.50 9.45 5.39
CA GLU A 88 -11.72 9.87 4.21
C GLU A 88 -10.65 8.84 3.85
N VAL A 89 -9.89 8.34 4.84
CA VAL A 89 -8.88 7.27 4.65
C VAL A 89 -9.52 6.01 4.06
N ARG A 90 -10.65 5.57 4.61
CA ARG A 90 -11.40 4.43 4.07
C ARG A 90 -11.80 4.67 2.62
N ASN A 91 -12.34 5.85 2.30
CA ASN A 91 -12.74 6.18 0.94
C ASN A 91 -11.56 6.11 -0.04
N ILE A 92 -10.36 6.54 0.38
CA ILE A 92 -9.13 6.38 -0.39
C ILE A 92 -8.85 4.90 -0.66
N PHE A 93 -8.83 4.05 0.37
CA PHE A 93 -8.63 2.60 0.23
C PHE A 93 -9.64 1.96 -0.74
N GLN A 94 -10.92 2.30 -0.61
CA GLN A 94 -11.97 1.75 -1.47
C GLN A 94 -11.80 2.22 -2.92
N ASN A 95 -11.43 3.48 -3.14
CA ASN A 95 -11.24 4.05 -4.48
C ASN A 95 -10.00 3.50 -5.18
N ILE A 96 -8.87 3.37 -4.49
CA ILE A 96 -7.67 2.73 -5.08
C ILE A 96 -7.94 1.26 -5.41
N ASN A 97 -8.74 0.56 -4.59
CA ASN A 97 -9.13 -0.82 -4.84
C ASN A 97 -10.09 -0.98 -6.03
N LYS A 98 -11.03 -0.06 -6.21
CA LYS A 98 -11.88 0.00 -7.42
C LYS A 98 -11.04 0.26 -8.66
N LEU A 99 -10.11 1.21 -8.60
CA LEU A 99 -9.19 1.52 -9.69
C LEU A 99 -8.32 0.30 -10.05
N ALA A 100 -7.74 -0.38 -9.05
CA ALA A 100 -6.94 -1.58 -9.27
C ALA A 100 -7.74 -2.70 -9.96
N LYS A 101 -9.01 -2.90 -9.59
CA LYS A 101 -9.88 -3.88 -10.28
C LYS A 101 -10.10 -3.54 -11.75
N LEU A 102 -10.30 -2.26 -12.08
CA LEU A 102 -10.42 -1.81 -13.48
C LEU A 102 -9.10 -2.03 -14.24
N LEU A 103 -7.97 -1.64 -13.64
CA LEU A 103 -6.64 -1.82 -14.24
C LEU A 103 -6.23 -3.29 -14.36
N MET A 104 -6.77 -4.18 -13.53
CA MET A 104 -6.57 -5.62 -13.61
C MET A 104 -7.16 -6.18 -14.92
N ILE A 105 -8.31 -5.69 -15.38
CA ILE A 105 -8.91 -6.11 -16.66
C ILE A 105 -7.98 -5.70 -17.82
N ILE A 106 -7.49 -4.46 -17.82
CA ILE A 106 -6.54 -3.96 -18.83
C ILE A 106 -5.23 -4.76 -18.80
N SER A 107 -4.76 -5.10 -17.60
CA SER A 107 -3.57 -5.92 -17.37
C SER A 107 -3.72 -7.32 -17.97
N LEU A 108 -4.88 -7.98 -17.76
CA LEU A 108 -5.18 -9.29 -18.34
C LEU A 108 -5.19 -9.24 -19.87
N VAL A 109 -5.80 -8.21 -20.47
CA VAL A 109 -5.76 -8.00 -21.92
C VAL A 109 -4.31 -7.85 -22.41
N GLY A 110 -3.51 -7.03 -21.71
CA GLY A 110 -2.09 -6.83 -22.01
C GLY A 110 -1.27 -8.13 -21.97
N ILE A 111 -1.51 -8.97 -20.96
CA ILE A 111 -0.88 -10.30 -20.80
C ILE A 111 -1.30 -11.23 -21.95
N ILE A 112 -2.60 -11.34 -22.25
CA ILE A 112 -3.12 -12.20 -23.32
C ILE A 112 -2.52 -11.80 -24.67
N LEU A 113 -2.54 -10.50 -25.00
CA LEU A 113 -1.93 -9.97 -26.23
C LEU A 113 -0.42 -10.21 -26.28
N SER A 114 0.26 -10.14 -25.13
CA SER A 114 1.69 -10.44 -25.04
C SER A 114 1.99 -11.90 -25.36
N ILE A 115 1.21 -12.83 -24.79
CA ILE A 115 1.32 -14.27 -25.03
C ILE A 115 1.05 -14.60 -26.51
N LYS A 116 -0.08 -14.12 -27.06
CA LYS A 116 -0.42 -14.33 -28.48
C LYS A 116 0.68 -13.85 -29.43
N ASN A 117 1.31 -12.71 -29.12
CA ASN A 117 2.38 -12.13 -29.92
C ASN A 117 3.78 -12.62 -29.57
N LYS A 118 3.93 -13.61 -28.67
CA LYS A 118 5.23 -14.11 -28.15
C LYS A 118 6.16 -12.98 -27.66
N ASN A 119 5.58 -11.93 -27.07
CA ASN A 119 6.25 -10.68 -26.72
C ASN A 119 6.83 -10.71 -25.30
N ILE A 120 7.96 -11.40 -25.12
CA ILE A 120 8.61 -11.50 -23.81
C ILE A 120 9.14 -10.16 -23.27
N LYS A 121 9.23 -9.11 -24.11
CA LYS A 121 9.74 -7.78 -23.69
C LYS A 121 8.83 -7.09 -22.68
N LEU A 122 7.53 -7.45 -22.65
CA LEU A 122 6.60 -6.90 -21.67
C LEU A 122 7.05 -7.22 -20.23
N LEU A 123 7.52 -8.44 -19.97
CA LEU A 123 8.03 -8.85 -18.64
C LEU A 123 9.20 -7.96 -18.19
N LYS A 124 10.15 -7.68 -19.10
CA LYS A 124 11.26 -6.75 -18.81
C LYS A 124 10.73 -5.36 -18.46
N THR A 125 9.78 -4.83 -19.23
CA THR A 125 9.23 -3.50 -18.98
C THR A 125 8.50 -3.44 -17.64
N ILE A 126 7.69 -4.45 -17.29
CA ILE A 126 7.02 -4.56 -15.98
C ILE A 126 8.06 -4.54 -14.86
N SER A 127 9.10 -5.38 -14.92
CA SER A 127 10.14 -5.41 -13.88
C SER A 127 10.83 -4.05 -13.69
N MET A 128 11.12 -3.33 -14.78
CA MET A 128 11.71 -2.00 -14.67
C MET A 128 10.74 -0.98 -14.07
N THR A 129 9.47 -0.98 -14.51
CA THR A 129 8.45 -0.05 -14.02
C THR A 129 8.15 -0.26 -12.53
N LEU A 130 8.12 -1.51 -12.06
CA LEU A 130 7.97 -1.86 -10.64
C LEU A 130 9.13 -1.39 -9.76
N ILE A 131 10.31 -1.10 -10.31
CA ILE A 131 11.42 -0.51 -9.55
C ILE A 131 11.39 1.01 -9.65
N ILE A 132 11.28 1.54 -10.88
CA ILE A 132 11.40 2.98 -11.12
C ILE A 132 10.27 3.74 -10.40
N MET A 133 9.02 3.27 -10.50
CA MET A 133 7.87 3.98 -9.95
C MET A 133 7.92 4.10 -8.41
N PRO A 134 8.16 3.03 -7.63
CA PRO A 134 8.28 3.16 -6.17
C PRO A 134 9.54 3.89 -5.73
N VAL A 135 10.69 3.71 -6.40
CA VAL A 135 11.94 4.40 -6.00
C VAL A 135 11.78 5.91 -6.07
N VAL A 136 11.13 6.44 -7.10
CA VAL A 136 10.86 7.88 -7.23
C VAL A 136 10.04 8.41 -6.04
N LEU A 137 9.12 7.61 -5.51
CA LEU A 137 8.29 7.99 -4.36
C LEU A 137 8.97 7.70 -3.01
N ALA A 138 9.81 6.67 -2.93
CA ALA A 138 10.47 6.24 -1.69
C ALA A 138 11.65 7.12 -1.30
N LEU A 139 12.38 7.69 -2.28
CA LEU A 139 13.53 8.55 -2.02
C LEU A 139 13.23 9.72 -1.04
N PRO A 140 12.18 10.54 -1.24
CA PRO A 140 11.88 11.60 -0.27
C PRO A 140 11.48 11.06 1.10
N ILE A 141 10.77 9.93 1.15
CA ILE A 141 10.32 9.28 2.40
C ILE A 141 11.53 8.82 3.23
N LEU A 142 12.54 8.24 2.58
CA LEU A 142 13.78 7.79 3.25
C LEU A 142 14.69 8.93 3.71
N LEU A 143 14.61 10.09 3.05
CA LEU A 143 15.41 11.27 3.41
C LEU A 143 14.82 12.03 4.60
N ASN A 144 13.50 12.17 4.63
CA ASN A 144 12.77 12.83 5.71
C ASN A 144 11.34 12.29 5.77
N PHE A 145 11.12 11.35 6.69
CA PHE A 145 9.82 10.71 6.86
C PHE A 145 8.75 11.70 7.31
N GLU A 146 8.99 12.44 8.39
CA GLU A 146 8.07 13.43 8.97
C GLU A 146 7.56 14.43 7.92
N LYS A 147 8.48 15.06 7.18
CA LYS A 147 8.12 16.03 6.12
C LYS A 147 7.33 15.35 5.00
N SER A 148 7.70 14.13 4.63
CA SER A 148 6.99 13.37 3.60
C SER A 148 5.59 12.98 4.07
N PHE A 149 5.42 12.63 5.34
CA PHE A 149 4.14 12.33 5.97
C PHE A 149 3.23 13.56 5.97
N ILE A 150 3.73 14.73 6.33
CA ILE A 150 2.96 15.99 6.29
C ILE A 150 2.56 16.36 4.84
N ILE A 151 3.47 16.25 3.88
CA ILE A 151 3.18 16.54 2.47
C ILE A 151 2.12 15.56 1.93
N PHE A 152 2.23 14.28 2.27
CA PHE A 152 1.26 13.26 1.89
C PHE A 152 -0.15 13.62 2.38
N HIS A 153 -0.30 14.02 3.65
CA HIS A 153 -1.60 14.42 4.18
C HIS A 153 -2.16 15.66 3.48
N LYS A 154 -1.33 16.67 3.24
CA LYS A 154 -1.74 17.89 2.50
C LYS A 154 -2.13 17.63 1.04
N LEU A 155 -1.64 16.57 0.43
CA LEU A 155 -2.01 16.17 -0.93
C LEU A 155 -3.33 15.39 -0.98
N LEU A 156 -3.63 14.61 0.06
CA LEU A 156 -4.80 13.73 0.10
C LEU A 156 -6.03 14.37 0.77
N PHE A 157 -5.82 15.24 1.74
CA PHE A 157 -6.88 15.85 2.54
C PHE A 157 -6.94 17.36 2.28
N ARG A 158 -8.16 17.91 2.29
CA ARG A 158 -8.42 19.35 2.11
C ARG A 158 -8.65 20.10 3.43
N ASN A 159 -8.46 19.40 4.53
CA ASN A 159 -8.68 19.83 5.90
C ASN A 159 -7.47 19.41 6.76
N ASP A 160 -7.42 19.86 8.00
CA ASP A 160 -6.38 19.52 8.97
C ASP A 160 -6.86 18.48 10.00
N TYR A 161 -7.93 17.73 9.72
CA TYR A 161 -8.51 16.75 10.65
C TYR A 161 -7.62 15.54 10.91
N TRP A 162 -6.55 15.37 10.13
CA TRP A 162 -5.49 14.38 10.35
C TRP A 162 -4.51 14.81 11.47
N ILE A 163 -4.59 16.06 11.95
CA ILE A 163 -3.81 16.55 13.09
C ILE A 163 -4.64 16.30 14.36
N PHE A 164 -4.41 15.15 14.98
CA PHE A 164 -5.15 14.72 16.15
C PHE A 164 -4.72 15.43 17.44
N ASN A 165 -5.69 15.74 18.28
CA ASN A 165 -5.46 16.06 19.69
C ASN A 165 -5.48 14.75 20.49
N PRO A 166 -4.38 14.35 21.16
CA PRO A 166 -4.33 13.12 21.95
C PRO A 166 -5.43 12.96 23.01
N ASP A 167 -5.98 14.06 23.52
CA ASP A 167 -7.06 14.04 24.53
C ASP A 167 -8.44 13.75 23.91
N LEU A 168 -8.65 14.12 22.64
CA LEU A 168 -9.93 13.93 21.93
C LEU A 168 -9.90 12.70 21.01
N ASP A 169 -8.73 12.39 20.47
CA ASP A 169 -8.46 11.34 19.50
C ASP A 169 -7.26 10.49 19.95
N PRO A 170 -7.40 9.74 21.07
CA PRO A 170 -6.30 8.98 21.69
C PRO A 170 -5.72 7.88 20.79
N VAL A 171 -6.39 7.54 19.68
CA VAL A 171 -5.90 6.64 18.64
C VAL A 171 -4.54 7.05 18.07
N ILE A 172 -4.20 8.36 18.09
CA ILE A 172 -2.87 8.83 17.66
C ILE A 172 -1.75 8.22 18.49
N ASN A 173 -1.98 7.98 19.77
CA ASN A 173 -0.96 7.50 20.69
C ASN A 173 -0.58 6.04 20.43
N MET A 174 -1.43 5.27 19.74
CA MET A 174 -1.12 3.90 19.35
C MET A 174 -0.60 3.78 17.90
N LEU A 175 -0.55 4.86 17.13
CA LEU A 175 -0.10 4.84 15.72
C LEU A 175 1.17 5.68 15.52
N PRO A 176 2.32 5.25 16.08
CA PRO A 176 3.58 5.99 15.94
C PRO A 176 4.05 6.05 14.49
N GLU A 177 4.83 7.07 14.14
CA GLU A 177 5.33 7.27 12.78
C GLU A 177 6.20 6.10 12.30
N GLU A 178 6.94 5.47 13.20
CA GLU A 178 7.82 4.34 12.94
C GLU A 178 7.05 3.12 12.44
N PHE A 179 5.82 2.90 12.91
CA PHE A 179 4.96 1.84 12.39
C PHE A 179 4.63 2.10 10.90
N PHE A 180 4.29 3.34 10.54
CA PHE A 180 4.01 3.69 9.14
C PHE A 180 5.28 3.57 8.27
N PHE A 181 6.46 3.85 8.82
CA PHE A 181 7.73 3.59 8.16
C PHE A 181 7.96 2.09 7.91
N HIS A 182 7.75 1.24 8.92
CA HIS A 182 7.85 -0.22 8.77
C HIS A 182 6.87 -0.77 7.72
N ALA A 183 5.62 -0.29 7.71
CA ALA A 183 4.62 -0.63 6.69
C ALA A 183 5.08 -0.20 5.29
N GLY A 184 5.61 1.03 5.15
CA GLY A 184 6.19 1.51 3.91
C GLY A 184 7.34 0.63 3.41
N MET A 185 8.23 0.21 4.31
CA MET A 185 9.34 -0.70 4.00
C MET A 185 8.86 -2.07 3.54
N MET A 186 7.85 -2.64 4.20
CA MET A 186 7.25 -3.91 3.80
C MET A 186 6.67 -3.84 2.38
N ILE A 187 5.95 -2.76 2.04
CA ILE A 187 5.42 -2.53 0.68
C ILE A 187 6.56 -2.52 -0.35
N LEU A 188 7.65 -1.79 -0.07
CA LEU A 188 8.80 -1.71 -0.98
C LEU A 188 9.49 -3.07 -1.16
N ILE A 189 9.67 -3.84 -0.09
CA ILE A 189 10.26 -5.19 -0.15
C ILE A 189 9.39 -6.13 -1.00
N LEU A 190 8.07 -6.12 -0.81
CA LEU A 190 7.14 -6.94 -1.59
C LEU A 190 7.17 -6.58 -3.07
N ILE A 191 7.16 -5.28 -3.41
CA ILE A 191 7.24 -4.83 -4.80
C ILE A 191 8.58 -5.24 -5.43
N PHE A 192 9.68 -5.09 -4.69
CA PHE A 192 11.00 -5.50 -5.15
C PHE A 192 11.06 -7.01 -5.41
N ALA A 193 10.53 -7.83 -4.51
CA ALA A 193 10.46 -9.28 -4.67
C ALA A 193 9.66 -9.68 -5.92
N VAL A 194 8.48 -9.09 -6.14
CA VAL A 194 7.66 -9.33 -7.34
C VAL A 194 8.41 -8.90 -8.61
N SER A 195 9.09 -7.76 -8.59
CA SER A 195 9.89 -7.28 -9.71
C SER A 195 11.01 -8.26 -10.08
N MET A 196 11.74 -8.76 -9.07
CA MET A 196 12.82 -9.73 -9.26
C MET A 196 12.31 -11.06 -9.83
N LEU A 197 11.16 -11.55 -9.37
CA LEU A 197 10.50 -12.73 -9.92
C LEU A 197 10.14 -12.54 -11.40
N ILE A 198 9.52 -11.41 -11.76
CA ILE A 198 9.16 -11.11 -13.15
C ILE A 198 10.40 -10.96 -14.04
N PHE A 199 11.48 -10.38 -13.52
CA PHE A 199 12.74 -10.27 -14.24
C PHE A 199 13.40 -11.64 -14.46
N ALA A 200 13.37 -12.53 -13.46
CA ALA A 200 13.84 -13.90 -13.59
C ALA A 200 13.03 -14.67 -14.65
N MET A 201 11.70 -14.54 -14.64
CA MET A 201 10.83 -15.10 -15.69
C MET A 201 11.21 -14.59 -17.08
N TYR A 202 11.46 -13.28 -17.23
CA TYR A 202 11.93 -12.70 -18.49
C TYR A 202 13.24 -13.37 -18.97
N LYS A 203 14.22 -13.55 -18.08
CA LYS A 203 15.50 -14.19 -18.38
C LYS A 203 15.32 -15.64 -18.81
N LEU A 204 14.53 -16.42 -18.08
CA LEU A 204 14.21 -17.82 -18.43
C LEU A 204 13.54 -17.92 -19.80
N CYS A 205 12.49 -17.13 -20.06
CA CYS A 205 11.83 -17.11 -21.37
C CYS A 205 12.78 -16.73 -22.50
N LYS A 206 13.71 -15.79 -22.26
CA LYS A 206 14.73 -15.40 -23.25
C LYS A 206 15.71 -16.55 -23.53
N LEU A 207 16.16 -17.26 -22.50
CA LEU A 207 17.05 -18.43 -22.64
C LEU A 207 16.39 -19.56 -23.44
N PHE A 208 15.14 -19.92 -23.12
CA PHE A 208 14.40 -20.96 -23.85
C PHE A 208 14.18 -20.59 -25.32
N LYS A 209 13.95 -19.31 -25.63
CA LYS A 209 13.81 -18.84 -27.01
C LYS A 209 15.14 -18.92 -27.77
N SER A 210 16.27 -18.66 -27.11
CA SER A 210 17.60 -18.73 -27.70
C SER A 210 18.09 -20.16 -27.98
N ARG A 211 17.55 -21.17 -27.28
CA ARG A 211 17.90 -22.59 -27.48
C ARG A 211 17.08 -23.27 -28.57
N LYS A 212 16.03 -22.62 -29.09
CA LYS A 212 15.14 -23.15 -30.15
C LYS A 212 15.48 -22.60 -31.55
N ILE A 213 16.56 -21.84 -31.66
CA ILE A 213 17.16 -21.33 -32.91
C ILE A 213 18.51 -22.01 -33.02
#